data_AF-A0AAE1HZT3-F1
#
_entry.id   AF-A0AAE1HZT3-F1
#
_cell.length_a   1.000
_cell.length_b   1.000
_cell.length_c   1.000
_cell.angle_alpha   90.00
_cell.angle_beta   90.00
_cell.angle_gamma   90.00
#
_symmetry.space_group_name_H-M   'P 1'
#
loop_
_entity.id
_entity.type
_entity.pdbx_description
1 polymer ?
#
loop_
_entity_poly.entity_id
_entity_poly.type
_entity_poly.pdbx_seq_one_letter_code
_entity_poly.pdbx_strand_id
1 'polypeptide(L)'
;MGKYMGSLPDRKVWVKPWVARRKAQGFHHNLFLELQLEDPNKYRRCMRMNADLFEYLLTKVTPLIQRRNTHLRESISPAERLSVTLRHLATGL
;
A
#
# COMPACT_ATOMS: atom_id res chain seq x y z
N MET A 1 17.55 2.15 43.22
CA MET A 1 18.38 1.57 42.13
C MET A 1 17.54 0.51 41.41
N GLY A 2 17.13 0.77 40.16
CA GLY A 2 16.88 -0.28 39.16
C GLY A 2 15.50 -0.96 39.06
N LYS A 3 14.89 -0.75 37.88
CA LYS A 3 14.16 -1.74 37.06
C LYS A 3 12.63 -1.86 37.22
N TYR A 4 11.91 -0.81 36.80
CA TYR A 4 10.60 -0.97 36.14
C TYR A 4 10.78 -0.89 34.63
N MET A 5 11.30 -1.96 34.02
CA MET A 5 11.11 -2.21 32.59
C MET A 5 10.06 -3.30 32.47
N GLY A 6 8.78 -2.90 32.37
CA GLY A 6 7.72 -3.82 31.98
C GLY A 6 8.08 -4.42 30.62
N SER A 7 8.11 -5.74 30.53
CA SER A 7 8.34 -6.45 29.27
C SER A 7 7.26 -6.03 28.27
N LEU A 8 7.68 -5.51 27.12
CA LEU A 8 6.76 -5.23 26.02
C LEU A 8 6.09 -6.56 25.61
N PRO A 9 4.77 -6.57 25.35
CA PRO A 9 4.06 -7.78 24.98
C PRO A 9 4.70 -8.40 23.73
N ASP A 10 4.92 -9.71 23.80
CA ASP A 10 5.53 -10.49 22.74
C ASP A 10 4.70 -10.34 21.46
N ARG A 11 5.32 -9.88 20.35
CA ARG A 11 4.61 -9.70 19.08
C ARG A 11 4.24 -11.09 18.54
N LYS A 12 3.06 -11.60 18.93
CA LYS A 12 2.56 -12.94 18.53
C LYS A 12 2.51 -13.17 17.01
N VAL A 13 2.36 -12.11 16.20
CA VAL A 13 2.25 -12.22 14.74
C VAL A 13 2.92 -11.03 14.05
N TRP A 14 3.95 -11.30 13.25
CA TRP A 14 4.71 -10.29 12.47
C TRP A 14 3.90 -9.65 11.34
N VAL A 15 3.10 -10.44 10.61
CA VAL A 15 2.17 -9.98 9.57
C VAL A 15 0.83 -10.69 9.76
N LYS A 16 -0.25 -9.93 9.83
CA LYS A 16 -1.59 -10.51 9.94
C LYS A 16 -1.91 -11.34 8.68
N PRO A 17 -2.52 -12.54 8.79
CA PRO A 17 -2.77 -13.42 7.64
C PRO A 17 -3.52 -12.76 6.48
N TRP A 18 -4.47 -11.87 6.77
CA TRP A 18 -5.21 -11.13 5.73
C TRP A 18 -4.34 -10.12 4.98
N VAL A 19 -3.33 -9.51 5.63
CA VAL A 19 -2.34 -8.63 4.96
C VAL A 19 -1.40 -9.45 4.07
N ALA A 20 -1.09 -10.69 4.47
CA ALA A 20 -0.26 -11.58 3.66
C ALA A 20 -0.91 -11.91 2.31
N ARG A 21 -2.26 -11.95 2.26
CA ARG A 21 -3.03 -12.18 1.03
C ARG A 21 -3.17 -10.96 0.12
N ARG A 22 -2.49 -9.83 0.40
CA ARG A 22 -2.62 -8.57 -0.39
C ARG A 22 -2.36 -8.71 -1.89
N LYS A 23 -1.55 -9.69 -2.32
CA LYS A 23 -1.32 -9.93 -3.76
C LYS A 23 -2.56 -10.50 -4.45
N ALA A 24 -3.31 -11.36 -3.76
CA ALA A 24 -4.52 -11.98 -4.29
C ALA A 24 -5.79 -11.16 -3.99
N GLN A 25 -5.83 -10.47 -2.85
CA GLN A 25 -7.06 -9.84 -2.33
C GLN A 25 -6.91 -8.34 -2.04
N GLY A 26 -5.75 -7.76 -2.30
CA GLY A 26 -5.50 -6.35 -2.03
C GLY A 26 -6.15 -5.44 -3.06
N PHE A 27 -6.50 -4.22 -2.63
CA PHE A 27 -7.07 -3.18 -3.49
C PHE A 27 -6.24 -2.92 -4.74
N HIS A 28 -4.92 -2.80 -4.59
CA HIS A 28 -4.02 -2.48 -5.71
C HIS A 28 -4.02 -3.56 -6.79
N HIS A 29 -3.85 -4.82 -6.42
CA HIS A 29 -3.73 -5.92 -7.39
C HIS A 29 -5.06 -6.35 -8.02
N ASN A 30 -6.19 -5.91 -7.48
CA ASN A 30 -7.53 -6.20 -8.01
C ASN A 30 -8.14 -4.92 -8.58
N LEU A 31 -9.13 -4.36 -7.87
CA LEU A 31 -9.94 -3.22 -8.31
C LEU A 31 -9.13 -2.06 -8.90
N PHE A 32 -7.98 -1.70 -8.34
CA PHE A 32 -7.17 -0.61 -8.89
C PHE A 32 -6.67 -0.90 -10.32
N LEU A 33 -6.07 -2.07 -10.55
CA LEU A 33 -5.56 -2.46 -11.87
C LEU A 33 -6.69 -2.75 -12.86
N GLU A 34 -7.77 -3.40 -12.42
CA GLU A 34 -8.97 -3.64 -13.24
C GLU A 34 -9.54 -2.31 -13.75
N LEU A 35 -9.75 -1.33 -12.85
CA LEU A 35 -10.25 -0.02 -13.25
C LEU A 35 -9.25 0.72 -14.16
N GLN A 36 -7.94 0.60 -13.89
CA GLN A 36 -6.90 1.25 -14.70
C GLN A 36 -6.91 0.74 -16.14
N LEU A 37 -7.16 -0.56 -16.34
CA LEU A 37 -7.11 -1.21 -17.65
C LEU A 37 -8.45 -1.17 -18.39
N GLU A 38 -9.56 -1.31 -17.67
CA GLU A 38 -10.88 -1.56 -18.29
C GLU A 38 -11.82 -0.34 -18.24
N ASP A 39 -11.70 0.55 -17.24
CA ASP A 39 -12.63 1.67 -17.07
C ASP A 39 -11.94 2.94 -16.55
N PRO A 40 -11.27 3.72 -17.44
CA PRO A 40 -10.59 4.96 -17.07
C PRO A 40 -11.49 5.99 -16.38
N ASN A 41 -12.80 5.99 -16.70
CA ASN A 41 -13.77 6.89 -16.11
C ASN A 41 -14.07 6.55 -14.65
N LYS A 42 -14.25 5.27 -14.33
CA LYS A 42 -14.37 4.80 -12.94
C LYS A 42 -13.04 4.90 -12.20
N TYR A 43 -11.91 4.63 -12.85
CA TYR A 43 -10.59 4.87 -12.27
C TYR A 43 -10.46 6.32 -11.81
N ARG A 44 -10.77 7.29 -12.68
CA ARG A 44 -10.71 8.71 -12.34
C ARG A 44 -11.65 9.10 -11.20
N ARG A 45 -12.84 8.51 -11.13
CA ARG A 45 -13.77 8.73 -10.01
C ARG A 45 -13.24 8.14 -8.70
N CYS A 46 -12.65 6.95 -8.76
CA CYS A 46 -12.09 6.20 -7.64
C CYS A 46 -10.83 6.87 -7.06
N MET A 47 -9.90 7.27 -7.94
CA MET A 47 -8.58 7.79 -7.58
C MET A 47 -8.51 9.32 -7.57
N ARG A 48 -9.53 10.01 -8.08
CA ARG A 48 -9.55 11.47 -8.31
C ARG A 48 -8.41 11.96 -9.23
N MET A 49 -7.81 11.06 -10.00
CA MET A 49 -6.77 11.30 -11.00
C MET A 49 -6.82 10.26 -12.11
N ASN A 50 -6.23 10.54 -13.26
CA ASN A 50 -6.04 9.53 -14.32
C ASN A 50 -4.79 8.68 -14.05
N ALA A 51 -4.63 7.61 -14.82
CA ALA A 51 -3.50 6.68 -14.70
C ALA A 51 -2.16 7.37 -14.97
N ASP A 52 -2.08 8.25 -15.97
CA ASP A 52 -0.83 8.96 -16.31
C ASP A 52 -0.32 9.82 -15.14
N LEU A 53 -1.23 10.52 -14.45
CA LEU A 53 -0.88 11.31 -13.27
C LEU A 53 -0.45 10.41 -12.11
N PHE A 54 -1.08 9.25 -11.95
CA PHE A 54 -0.65 8.27 -10.95
C PHE A 54 0.77 7.77 -11.23
N GLU A 55 1.09 7.39 -12.48
CA GLU A 55 2.44 6.93 -12.87
C GLU A 55 3.49 8.02 -12.73
N TYR A 56 3.13 9.26 -13.08
CA TYR A 56 3.99 10.43 -12.85
C TYR A 56 4.31 10.60 -11.36
N LEU A 57 3.29 10.58 -10.51
CA LEU A 57 3.48 10.70 -9.06
C LEU A 57 4.28 9.53 -8.51
N LEU A 58 3.98 8.30 -8.95
CA LEU A 58 4.70 7.09 -8.57
C LEU A 58 6.19 7.23 -8.86
N THR A 59 6.55 7.71 -10.05
CA THR A 59 7.95 7.96 -10.43
C THR A 59 8.63 8.95 -9.49
N LYS A 60 7.94 10.03 -9.10
CA LYS A 60 8.48 11.05 -8.20
C LYS A 60 8.64 10.59 -6.76
N VAL A 61 7.69 9.79 -6.25
CA VAL A 61 7.70 9.37 -4.84
C VAL A 61 8.43 8.06 -4.61
N THR A 62 8.61 7.22 -5.63
CA THR A 62 9.28 5.91 -5.51
C THR A 62 10.61 5.99 -4.78
N PRO A 63 11.53 6.95 -5.07
CA PRO A 63 12.78 7.09 -4.32
C PRO A 63 12.60 7.30 -2.81
N LEU A 64 11.47 7.89 -2.40
CA LEU A 64 11.16 8.21 -1.00
C LEU A 64 10.42 7.07 -0.28
N ILE A 65 9.70 6.23 -1.02
CA ILE A 65 8.79 5.21 -0.46
C ILE A 65 9.21 3.77 -0.78
N GLN A 66 10.20 3.55 -1.63
CA GLN A 66 10.73 2.22 -1.88
C GLN A 66 11.31 1.65 -0.59
N ARG A 67 10.96 0.39 -0.31
CA ARG A 67 11.56 -0.38 0.77
C ARG A 67 12.33 -1.56 0.18
N ARG A 68 13.33 -2.03 0.91
CA ARG A 68 14.13 -3.19 0.50
C ARG A 68 13.40 -4.48 0.87
N ASN A 69 13.44 -5.46 -0.02
CA ASN A 69 13.07 -6.83 0.31
C ASN A 69 14.12 -7.43 1.25
N THR A 70 13.68 -8.22 2.23
CA THR A 70 14.58 -8.96 3.11
C THR A 70 14.35 -10.46 2.94
N HIS A 71 15.27 -11.28 3.42
CA HIS A 71 15.10 -12.74 3.44
C HIS A 71 13.86 -13.18 4.23
N LEU A 72 13.38 -12.34 5.14
CA LEU A 72 12.20 -12.61 5.96
C LEU A 72 10.90 -12.23 5.25
N ARG A 73 10.92 -11.23 4.37
CA ARG A 73 9.71 -10.69 3.77
C ARG A 73 9.96 -9.83 2.54
N GLU A 74 9.07 -9.98 1.58
CA GLU A 74 8.87 -9.01 0.51
C GLU A 74 8.22 -7.71 1.05
N SER A 75 8.81 -6.59 0.66
CA SER A 75 8.27 -5.27 0.93
C SER A 75 6.96 -5.04 0.17
N ILE A 76 6.18 -4.04 0.60
CA ILE A 76 5.02 -3.58 -0.16
C ILE A 76 5.57 -2.68 -1.25
N SER A 77 5.20 -2.91 -2.51
CA SER A 77 5.69 -2.11 -3.63
C SER A 77 5.30 -0.63 -3.47
N PRO A 78 6.08 0.31 -4.04
CA PRO A 78 5.71 1.72 -4.07
C PRO A 78 4.31 1.96 -4.66
N ALA A 79 3.95 1.24 -5.71
CA ALA A 79 2.65 1.36 -6.38
C ALA A 79 1.49 0.92 -5.46
N GLU A 80 1.63 -0.22 -4.78
CA GLU A 80 0.67 -0.65 -3.76
C GLU A 80 0.53 0.37 -2.63
N ARG A 81 1.66 0.87 -2.11
CA ARG A 81 1.67 1.87 -1.03
C ARG A 81 0.96 3.15 -1.48
N LEU A 82 1.31 3.65 -2.65
CA LEU A 82 0.79 4.91 -3.16
C LEU A 82 -0.70 4.80 -3.47
N SER A 83 -1.13 3.75 -4.17
CA SER A 83 -2.54 3.55 -4.54
C SER A 83 -3.46 3.49 -3.33
N VAL A 84 -3.08 2.76 -2.27
CA VAL A 84 -3.87 2.69 -1.03
C VAL A 84 -3.90 4.04 -0.31
N THR A 85 -2.76 4.73 -0.25
CA THR A 85 -2.67 6.05 0.39
C THR A 85 -3.54 7.07 -0.34
N LEU A 86 -3.42 7.16 -1.66
CA LEU A 86 -4.22 8.07 -2.48
C LEU A 86 -5.70 7.73 -2.42
N ARG A 87 -6.06 6.43 -2.40
CA ARG A 87 -7.46 6.02 -2.21
C ARG A 87 -8.02 6.52 -0.88
N HIS A 88 -7.26 6.44 0.20
CA HIS A 88 -7.65 6.98 1.51
C HIS A 88 -7.82 8.51 1.44
N LEU A 89 -6.83 9.23 0.91
CA LEU A 89 -6.90 10.70 0.78
C LEU A 89 -8.04 11.17 -0.13
N ALA A 90 -8.33 10.44 -1.21
CA ALA A 90 -9.41 10.74 -2.15
C ALA A 90 -10.81 10.62 -1.54
N THR A 91 -10.95 9.90 -0.41
CA THR A 91 -12.23 9.73 0.30
C THR A 91 -12.53 10.83 1.31
N GLY A 92 -11.55 11.67 1.66
CA GLY A 92 -11.74 12.75 2.65
C GLY A 92 -11.99 12.26 4.07
N LEU A 93 -11.58 11.03 4.39
CA LEU A 93 -11.59 10.45 5.74
C LEU A 93 -10.36 10.88 6.54
#